data_AF-A0A7J6ADR8-F1
#
_entry.id   AF-A0A7J6ADR8-F1
#
_cell.length_a   1.000
_cell.length_b   1.000
_cell.length_c   1.000
_cell.angle_alpha   90.00
_cell.angle_beta   90.00
_cell.angle_gamma   90.00
#
_symmetry.space_group_name_H-M   'P 1'
#
loop_
_entity.id
_entity.type
_entity.pdbx_description
1 polymer ?
#
loop_
_entity_poly.entity_id
_entity_poly.type
_entity_poly.pdbx_seq_one_letter_code
_entity_poly.pdbx_strand_id
1 'polypeptide(L)'
;MLEMALEKYRTMSIRLSGRFPITVVGEASRLRKCSRKRSSSKNRLVRERHKKTDNMADRLTQLQDAVNSLADQFCNAIGVLQQCAPPASFSNIQTIINKDQPSNPTEEYAQLFAALIARTAKDVDVLIDSLPSEESTAALQAASLRQLEEENHEAAARLEEVVYRGDLLLEKIQSALADIAQSQLRTRSGSSSQPAAPEP
;
A
#
# COMPACT_ATOMS: atom_id res chain seq x y z
N MET A 1 -23.51 16.62 23.76
CA MET A 1 -23.33 15.91 22.46
C MET A 1 -22.08 15.03 22.39
N LEU A 2 -21.05 15.20 23.24
CA LEU A 2 -19.92 14.25 23.29
C LEU A 2 -20.17 12.97 24.10
N GLU A 3 -21.08 12.98 25.08
CA GLU A 3 -21.41 11.79 25.89
C GLU A 3 -22.11 10.67 25.10
N MET A 4 -22.87 11.00 24.05
CA MET A 4 -23.57 10.00 23.22
C MET A 4 -22.65 9.20 22.28
N ALA A 5 -21.43 9.68 22.05
CA ALA A 5 -20.48 9.02 21.13
C ALA A 5 -19.64 7.94 21.83
N LEU A 6 -19.40 8.07 23.14
CA LEU A 6 -18.59 7.11 23.90
C LEU A 6 -19.36 5.86 24.36
N GLU A 7 -20.69 5.96 24.50
CA GLU A 7 -21.53 4.84 24.95
C GLU A 7 -21.76 3.78 23.85
N LYS A 8 -21.69 4.18 22.57
CA LYS A 8 -21.73 3.23 21.44
C LYS A 8 -20.48 2.38 21.32
N TYR A 9 -19.31 2.87 21.75
CA TYR A 9 -18.05 2.11 21.67
C TYR A 9 -17.87 1.11 22.81
N ARG A 10 -18.60 1.27 23.92
CA ARG A 10 -18.55 0.36 25.07
C ARG A 10 -19.50 -0.84 24.94
N THR A 11 -20.52 -0.74 24.08
CA THR A 11 -21.56 -1.76 23.91
C THR A 11 -21.19 -2.86 22.90
N MET A 12 -20.10 -2.70 22.14
CA MET A 12 -19.70 -3.64 21.08
C MET A 12 -18.54 -4.59 21.47
N SER A 13 -18.14 -4.63 22.75
CA SER A 13 -16.99 -5.42 23.23
C SER A 13 -17.35 -6.57 24.18
N ILE A 14 -18.64 -6.89 24.35
CA ILE A 14 -19.09 -7.96 25.25
C ILE A 14 -20.09 -8.86 24.53
N ARG A 15 -19.59 -9.75 23.69
CA ARG A 15 -20.19 -11.06 23.37
C ARG A 15 -19.20 -11.83 22.52
N LEU A 16 -18.37 -12.64 23.16
CA LEU A 16 -17.75 -13.86 22.61
C LEU A 16 -17.06 -14.62 23.75
N SER A 17 -17.80 -14.92 24.82
CA SER A 17 -17.44 -15.99 25.75
C SER A 17 -18.66 -16.90 25.91
N GLY A 18 -18.67 -17.98 25.13
CA GLY A 18 -19.71 -18.99 25.17
C GLY A 18 -19.12 -20.33 24.75
N ARG A 19 -18.61 -21.07 25.74
CA ARG A 19 -18.45 -22.53 25.67
C ARG A 19 -19.81 -23.15 25.33
N PHE A 20 -19.84 -24.15 24.44
CA PHE A 20 -20.37 -25.48 24.74
C PHE A 20 -19.83 -26.52 23.72
N PRO A 21 -19.58 -27.77 24.13
CA PRO A 21 -18.86 -28.78 23.35
C PRO A 21 -19.80 -29.80 22.71
N ILE A 22 -19.46 -30.34 21.53
CA ILE A 22 -19.82 -31.72 21.16
C ILE A 22 -18.66 -32.32 20.36
N THR A 23 -18.15 -33.41 20.90
CA THR A 23 -17.18 -34.33 20.30
C THR A 23 -17.83 -35.11 19.17
N VAL A 24 -17.26 -35.11 17.96
CA VAL A 24 -17.27 -36.31 17.10
C VAL A 24 -15.88 -36.44 16.45
N VAL A 25 -15.32 -37.63 16.67
CA VAL A 25 -14.03 -38.15 16.25
C VAL A 25 -14.05 -38.48 14.76
N GLY A 26 -12.93 -38.30 14.06
CA GLY A 26 -12.64 -39.04 12.83
C GLY A 26 -12.24 -38.19 11.62
N GLU A 27 -10.97 -38.31 11.23
CA GLU A 27 -10.44 -38.11 9.86
C GLU A 27 -10.64 -36.76 9.14
N ALA A 28 -9.77 -35.77 9.42
CA ALA A 28 -9.62 -34.60 8.53
C ALA A 28 -8.19 -34.02 8.48
N SER A 29 -7.17 -34.89 8.52
CA SER A 29 -5.76 -34.46 8.64
C SER A 29 -5.01 -34.28 7.31
N ARG A 30 -5.64 -34.46 6.14
CA ARG A 30 -4.93 -34.36 4.85
C ARG A 30 -5.36 -33.21 3.92
N LEU A 31 -6.43 -32.48 4.24
CA LEU A 31 -6.94 -31.37 3.39
C LEU A 31 -6.53 -29.96 3.84
N ARG A 32 -5.60 -29.80 4.80
CA ARG A 32 -5.20 -28.47 5.33
C ARG A 32 -3.93 -27.88 4.71
N LYS A 33 -3.15 -28.66 3.93
CA LYS A 33 -1.88 -28.17 3.37
C LYS A 33 -2.03 -27.42 2.04
N CYS A 34 -3.11 -27.63 1.28
CA CYS A 34 -3.33 -26.92 0.01
C CYS A 34 -3.93 -25.52 0.21
N SER A 35 -4.75 -25.32 1.26
CA SER A 35 -5.37 -24.02 1.55
C SER A 35 -4.37 -22.95 2.02
N ARG A 36 -3.27 -23.35 2.69
CA ARG A 36 -2.23 -22.42 3.17
C ARG A 36 -1.37 -21.82 2.04
N LYS A 37 -1.21 -22.51 0.90
CA LYS A 37 -0.42 -22.00 -0.24
C LYS A 37 -1.22 -21.04 -1.14
N ARG A 38 -2.56 -21.12 -1.15
CA ARG A 38 -3.45 -20.17 -1.86
C ARG A 38 -3.46 -18.76 -1.24
N SER A 39 -3.12 -18.63 0.05
CA SER A 39 -3.07 -17.33 0.75
C SER A 39 -1.84 -16.49 0.38
N SER A 40 -0.74 -17.10 -0.07
CA SER A 40 0.50 -16.38 -0.40
C SER A 40 0.47 -15.67 -1.76
N SER A 41 -0.21 -16.23 -2.77
CA SER A 41 -0.26 -15.62 -4.11
C SER A 41 -1.29 -14.50 -4.23
N LYS A 42 -2.35 -14.51 -3.42
CA LYS A 42 -3.36 -13.41 -3.39
C LYS A 42 -2.77 -12.09 -2.88
N ASN A 43 -1.77 -12.11 -2.00
CA ASN A 43 -1.16 -10.89 -1.46
C ASN A 43 -0.16 -10.19 -2.40
N ARG A 44 0.27 -10.83 -3.50
CA ARG A 44 1.23 -10.23 -4.44
C ARG A 44 0.56 -9.37 -5.51
N LEU A 45 -0.66 -9.72 -5.93
CA LEU A 45 -1.41 -9.00 -6.96
C LEU A 45 -2.21 -7.79 -6.42
N VAL A 46 -2.51 -7.76 -5.11
CA VAL A 46 -3.10 -6.58 -4.45
C VAL A 46 -2.10 -5.42 -4.31
N ARG A 47 -0.79 -5.70 -4.37
CA ARG A 47 0.26 -4.67 -4.24
C ARG A 47 0.52 -3.85 -5.50
N GLU A 48 0.10 -4.30 -6.69
CA GLU A 48 0.29 -3.54 -7.93
C GLU A 48 -0.90 -2.64 -8.30
N ARG A 49 -2.11 -2.94 -7.81
CA ARG A 49 -3.30 -2.09 -7.99
C ARG A 49 -3.39 -0.92 -7.01
N HIS A 50 -2.60 -0.90 -5.93
CA HIS A 50 -2.55 0.21 -4.97
C HIS A 50 -1.77 1.43 -5.48
N LYS A 51 -0.94 1.29 -6.52
CA LYS A 51 -0.03 2.37 -6.92
C LYS A 51 -0.72 3.56 -7.61
N LYS A 52 -1.99 3.46 -8.03
CA LYS A 52 -2.65 4.49 -8.84
C LYS A 52 -3.54 5.46 -8.03
N THR A 53 -4.06 5.05 -6.87
CA THR A 53 -4.91 5.89 -6.00
C THR A 53 -4.17 6.51 -4.83
N ASP A 54 -3.08 5.89 -4.38
CA ASP A 54 -2.25 6.42 -3.29
C ASP A 54 -1.55 7.74 -3.69
N ASN A 55 -1.40 8.00 -5.00
CA ASN A 55 -0.81 9.24 -5.50
C ASN A 55 -1.68 10.50 -5.23
N MET A 56 -3.01 10.41 -5.14
CA MET A 56 -3.83 11.62 -4.98
C MET A 56 -3.70 12.24 -3.60
N ALA A 57 -3.84 11.42 -2.56
CA ALA A 57 -3.68 11.87 -1.18
C ALA A 57 -2.22 12.23 -0.89
N ASP A 58 -1.28 11.46 -1.43
CA ASP A 58 0.15 11.70 -1.27
C ASP A 58 0.60 13.02 -1.92
N ARG A 59 0.16 13.32 -3.15
CA ARG A 59 0.52 14.57 -3.84
C ARG A 59 -0.13 15.80 -3.22
N LEU A 60 -1.40 15.71 -2.79
CA LEU A 60 -2.05 16.82 -2.11
C LEU A 60 -1.43 17.10 -0.73
N THR A 61 -1.01 16.06 -0.01
CA THR A 61 -0.30 16.21 1.28
C THR A 61 1.10 16.79 1.05
N GLN A 62 1.83 16.31 0.05
CA GLN A 62 3.14 16.88 -0.34
C GLN A 62 3.03 18.35 -0.73
N LEU A 63 1.97 18.74 -1.45
CA LEU A 63 1.74 20.13 -1.81
C LEU A 63 1.51 21.00 -0.57
N GLN A 64 0.73 20.52 0.40
CA GLN A 64 0.54 21.21 1.67
C GLN A 64 1.85 21.38 2.43
N ASP A 65 2.67 20.33 2.51
CA ASP A 65 3.97 20.38 3.19
C ASP A 65 4.95 21.32 2.48
N ALA A 66 4.97 21.33 1.15
CA ALA A 66 5.83 22.21 0.36
C ALA A 66 5.43 23.68 0.51
N VAL A 67 4.13 24.00 0.53
CA VAL A 67 3.63 25.36 0.77
C VAL A 67 3.92 25.82 2.20
N ASN A 68 3.74 24.96 3.20
CA ASN A 68 4.12 25.27 4.58
C ASN A 68 5.62 25.53 4.70
N SER A 69 6.45 24.69 4.08
CA SER A 69 7.91 24.89 4.06
C SER A 69 8.30 26.19 3.35
N LEU A 70 7.61 26.57 2.27
CA LEU A 70 7.84 27.85 1.60
C LEU A 70 7.53 29.04 2.51
N ALA A 71 6.44 28.97 3.26
CA ALA A 71 6.08 30.00 4.24
C ALA A 71 7.12 30.11 5.35
N ASP A 72 7.60 28.98 5.89
CA ASP A 72 8.68 28.95 6.89
C ASP A 72 9.96 29.58 6.35
N GLN A 73 10.33 29.30 5.09
CA GLN A 73 11.49 29.90 4.45
C GLN A 73 11.38 31.42 4.34
N PHE A 74 10.20 31.96 3.99
CA PHE A 74 9.97 33.41 3.98
C PHE A 74 10.09 34.02 5.37
N CYS A 75 9.46 33.42 6.39
CA CYS A 75 9.55 33.92 7.77
C CYS A 75 11.00 33.92 8.29
N ASN A 76 11.73 32.82 8.06
CA ASN A 76 13.13 32.71 8.46
C ASN A 76 14.02 33.69 7.70
N ALA A 77 13.82 33.85 6.40
CA ALA A 77 14.56 34.80 5.57
C ALA A 77 14.36 36.24 6.06
N ILE A 78 13.11 36.64 6.30
CA ILE A 78 12.79 37.98 6.82
C ILE A 78 13.44 38.20 8.18
N GLY A 79 13.33 37.23 9.10
CA GLY A 79 13.91 37.33 10.43
C GLY A 79 15.43 37.52 10.41
N VAL A 80 16.15 36.69 9.64
CA VAL A 80 17.61 36.76 9.53
C VAL A 80 18.06 38.04 8.81
N LEU A 81 17.41 38.41 7.71
CA LEU A 81 17.77 39.61 6.96
C LEU A 81 17.53 40.89 7.76
N GLN A 82 16.47 40.96 8.57
CA GLN A 82 16.23 42.09 9.46
C GLN A 82 17.26 42.17 10.60
N GLN A 83 17.64 41.02 11.17
CA GLN A 83 18.65 40.97 12.22
C GLN A 83 20.04 41.42 11.72
N CYS A 84 20.37 41.06 10.47
CA CYS A 84 21.62 41.41 9.82
C CYS A 84 21.54 42.70 8.99
N ALA A 85 20.43 43.43 9.05
CA ALA A 85 20.27 44.66 8.28
C ALA A 85 21.19 45.75 8.86
N PRO A 86 22.07 46.37 8.05
CA PRO A 86 22.85 47.50 8.52
C PRO A 86 21.91 48.67 8.84
N PRO A 87 22.22 49.47 9.88
CA PRO A 87 21.43 50.65 10.20
C PRO A 87 21.41 51.60 9.00
N ALA A 88 20.21 52.05 8.61
CA ALA A 88 20.04 52.98 7.50
C ALA A 88 20.86 54.25 7.77
N SER A 89 21.72 54.59 6.83
CA SER A 89 22.72 55.63 7.01
C SER A 89 22.36 56.83 6.15
N PHE A 90 21.99 57.94 6.78
CA PHE A 90 21.62 59.17 6.07
C PHE A 90 22.86 59.78 5.40
N SER A 91 22.75 60.09 4.11
CA SER A 91 23.87 60.53 3.25
C SER A 91 24.61 61.76 3.77
N ASN A 92 23.97 62.59 4.61
CA ASN A 92 24.54 63.84 5.10
C ASN A 92 25.59 63.68 6.22
N ILE A 93 25.76 62.48 6.80
CA ILE A 93 26.66 62.23 7.94
C ILE A 93 27.82 61.26 7.59
N GLN A 94 27.71 60.51 6.49
CA GLN A 94 28.56 59.33 6.25
C GLN A 94 29.96 59.58 5.72
N THR A 95 30.25 60.75 5.14
CA THR A 95 31.53 60.99 4.46
C THR A 95 32.73 61.00 5.42
N ILE A 96 32.50 61.01 6.75
CA ILE A 96 33.56 61.18 7.76
C ILE A 96 33.92 59.86 8.49
N ILE A 97 33.06 58.83 8.49
CA ILE A 97 33.22 57.71 9.47
C ILE A 97 33.51 56.33 8.87
N ASN A 98 33.10 55.97 7.64
CA ASN A 98 33.14 54.56 7.20
C ASN A 98 33.90 54.37 5.87
N LYS A 99 35.22 54.16 5.93
CA LYS A 99 36.02 53.72 4.78
C LYS A 99 36.41 52.22 4.81
N ASP A 100 36.18 51.53 5.93
CA ASP A 100 36.59 50.13 6.11
C ASP A 100 35.44 49.26 6.68
N GLN A 101 34.29 49.21 5.99
CA GLN A 101 33.26 48.23 6.35
C GLN A 101 33.48 46.92 5.56
N PRO A 102 33.69 45.76 6.23
CA PRO A 102 33.84 44.48 5.56
C PRO A 102 32.56 44.09 4.82
N SER A 103 32.70 43.23 3.80
CA SER A 103 31.60 42.64 3.01
C SER A 103 30.42 42.22 3.90
N ASN A 104 29.25 42.83 3.68
CA ASN A 104 28.07 42.59 4.50
C ASN A 104 27.57 41.15 4.30
N PRO A 105 27.51 40.31 5.35
CA PRO A 105 27.03 38.92 5.24
C PRO A 105 25.54 38.83 4.83
N THR A 106 24.82 39.95 4.91
CA THR A 106 23.41 40.11 4.50
C THR A 106 23.18 39.74 3.03
N GLU A 107 24.13 40.03 2.14
CA GLU A 107 23.98 39.74 0.71
C GLU A 107 24.10 38.23 0.41
N GLU A 108 24.97 37.54 1.13
CA GLU A 108 25.14 36.08 1.04
C GLU A 108 23.90 35.35 1.58
N TYR A 109 23.36 35.80 2.72
CA TYR A 109 22.09 35.28 3.24
C TYR A 109 20.91 35.55 2.31
N ALA A 110 20.84 36.74 1.71
CA ALA A 110 19.79 37.08 0.75
C ALA A 110 19.81 36.15 -0.47
N GLN A 111 21.01 35.88 -1.01
CA GLN A 111 21.18 34.96 -2.14
C GLN A 111 20.81 33.51 -1.75
N LEU A 112 21.22 33.05 -0.57
CA LEU A 112 20.87 31.71 -0.08
C LEU A 112 19.35 31.53 0.06
N PHE A 113 18.67 32.47 0.71
CA PHE A 113 17.21 32.42 0.88
C PHE A 113 16.48 32.57 -0.45
N ALA A 114 16.94 33.43 -1.35
CA ALA A 114 16.36 33.56 -2.69
C ALA A 114 16.46 32.24 -3.46
N ALA A 115 17.59 31.54 -3.41
CA ALA A 115 17.76 30.24 -4.05
C ALA A 115 16.85 29.16 -3.45
N LEU A 116 16.72 29.10 -2.12
CA LEU A 116 15.84 28.15 -1.44
C LEU A 116 14.36 28.40 -1.79
N ILE A 117 13.91 29.65 -1.67
CA ILE A 117 12.53 30.06 -1.96
C ILE A 117 12.20 29.78 -3.43
N ALA A 118 13.08 30.16 -4.36
CA ALA A 118 12.86 29.93 -5.79
C ALA A 118 12.77 28.43 -6.12
N ARG A 119 13.62 27.59 -5.50
CA ARG A 119 13.56 26.15 -5.69
C ARG A 119 12.27 25.56 -5.14
N THR A 120 11.91 25.89 -3.90
CA THR A 120 10.69 25.36 -3.27
C THR A 120 9.42 25.85 -3.98
N ALA A 121 9.39 27.11 -4.45
CA ALA A 121 8.31 27.59 -5.31
C ALA A 121 8.21 26.81 -6.62
N LYS A 122 9.35 26.43 -7.22
CA LYS A 122 9.34 25.60 -8.42
C LYS A 122 8.87 24.16 -8.14
N ASP A 123 9.24 23.61 -6.99
CA ASP A 123 8.78 22.31 -6.52
C ASP A 123 7.24 22.33 -6.33
N VAL A 124 6.69 23.42 -5.80
CA VAL A 124 5.24 23.64 -5.70
C VAL A 124 4.57 23.65 -7.08
N ASP A 125 5.12 24.36 -8.07
CA ASP A 125 4.58 24.36 -9.44
C ASP A 125 4.53 22.94 -10.04
N VAL A 126 5.63 22.18 -9.89
CA VAL A 126 5.70 20.79 -10.39
C VAL A 126 4.68 19.90 -9.68
N LEU A 127 4.47 20.11 -8.37
CA LEU A 127 3.46 19.38 -7.63
C LEU A 127 2.05 19.70 -8.15
N ILE A 128 1.74 20.97 -8.42
CA ILE A 128 0.47 21.41 -9.01
C ILE A 128 0.26 20.76 -10.38
N ASP A 129 1.26 20.81 -11.26
CA ASP A 129 1.19 20.21 -12.61
C ASP A 129 1.05 18.68 -12.55
N SER A 130 1.53 18.04 -11.47
CA SER A 130 1.42 16.60 -11.25
C SER A 130 0.09 16.17 -10.63
N LEU A 131 -0.77 17.12 -10.23
CA LEU A 131 -2.10 16.79 -9.72
C LEU A 131 -2.94 16.16 -10.85
N PRO A 132 -3.76 15.15 -10.52
CA PRO A 132 -4.71 14.60 -11.49
C PRO A 132 -5.66 15.71 -11.97
N SER A 133 -5.92 15.73 -13.28
CA SER A 133 -6.71 16.77 -13.93
C SER A 133 -8.16 16.84 -13.46
N GLU A 134 -8.69 18.07 -13.34
CA GLU A 134 -10.08 18.37 -12.93
C GLU A 134 -11.16 17.96 -13.95
N GLU A 135 -10.80 17.55 -15.18
CA GLU A 135 -11.76 17.00 -16.17
C GLU A 135 -12.46 15.72 -15.69
N SER A 136 -11.99 15.16 -14.58
CA SER A 136 -12.61 14.07 -13.86
C SER A 136 -13.86 14.56 -13.10
N THR A 137 -14.90 14.95 -13.83
CA THR A 137 -16.22 15.19 -13.21
C THR A 137 -16.61 13.95 -12.40
N ALA A 138 -17.25 14.15 -11.24
CA ALA A 138 -17.66 13.03 -10.37
C ALA A 138 -18.47 11.96 -11.12
N ALA A 139 -19.20 12.36 -12.16
CA ALA A 139 -19.91 11.47 -13.07
C ALA A 139 -18.97 10.59 -13.92
N LEU A 140 -17.93 11.16 -14.53
CA LEU A 140 -16.93 10.39 -15.29
C LEU A 140 -16.10 9.48 -14.37
N GLN A 141 -15.78 9.92 -13.15
CA GLN A 141 -15.14 9.06 -12.14
C GLN A 141 -16.01 7.88 -11.76
N ALA A 142 -17.29 8.13 -11.48
CA ALA A 142 -18.24 7.08 -11.15
C ALA A 142 -18.43 6.08 -12.31
N ALA A 143 -18.47 6.57 -13.56
CA ALA A 143 -18.54 5.71 -14.74
C ALA A 143 -17.27 4.86 -14.90
N SER A 144 -16.09 5.46 -14.74
CA SER A 144 -14.81 4.75 -14.79
C SER A 144 -14.68 3.71 -13.67
N LEU A 145 -15.14 4.03 -12.45
CA LEU A 145 -15.18 3.07 -11.34
C LEU A 145 -16.09 1.88 -11.64
N ARG A 146 -17.29 2.12 -12.15
CA ARG A 146 -18.21 1.02 -12.54
C ARG A 146 -17.60 0.12 -13.59
N GLN A 147 -16.96 0.70 -14.61
CA GLN A 147 -16.26 -0.08 -15.63
C GLN A 147 -15.14 -0.92 -15.02
N LEU A 148 -14.33 -0.36 -14.12
CA LEU A 148 -13.26 -1.08 -13.44
C LEU A 148 -13.79 -2.20 -12.53
N GLU A 149 -14.93 -1.99 -11.88
CA GLU A 149 -15.60 -3.01 -11.07
C GLU A 149 -16.10 -4.18 -11.94
N GLU A 150 -16.68 -3.88 -13.10
CA GLU A 150 -17.15 -4.89 -14.05
C GLU A 150 -15.99 -5.69 -14.66
N GLU A 151 -14.92 -5.01 -15.11
CA GLU A 151 -13.70 -5.67 -15.59
C GLU A 151 -13.07 -6.55 -14.50
N ASN A 152 -13.09 -6.11 -13.24
CA ASN A 152 -12.60 -6.90 -12.11
C ASN A 152 -13.50 -8.12 -11.85
N HIS A 153 -14.82 -7.97 -11.93
CA HIS A 153 -15.77 -9.08 -11.80
C HIS A 153 -15.56 -10.14 -12.89
N GLU A 154 -15.43 -9.70 -14.14
CA GLU A 154 -15.16 -10.59 -15.28
C GLU A 154 -13.80 -11.30 -15.13
N ALA A 155 -12.76 -10.58 -14.73
CA ALA A 155 -11.45 -11.17 -14.45
C ALA A 155 -11.51 -12.20 -13.30
N ALA A 156 -12.30 -11.93 -12.25
CA ALA A 156 -12.51 -12.85 -11.15
C ALA A 156 -13.26 -14.12 -11.59
N ALA A 157 -14.30 -13.98 -12.42
CA ALA A 157 -15.05 -15.11 -12.97
C ALA A 157 -14.16 -16.00 -13.85
N ARG A 158 -13.33 -15.40 -14.72
CA ARG A 158 -12.33 -16.13 -15.52
C ARG A 158 -11.34 -16.87 -14.63
N LEU A 159 -10.88 -16.24 -13.55
CA LEU A 159 -9.99 -16.88 -12.59
C LEU A 159 -10.66 -18.07 -11.89
N GLU A 160 -11.92 -17.93 -11.48
CA GLU A 160 -12.69 -19.01 -10.86
C GLU A 160 -12.84 -20.21 -11.80
N GLU A 161 -13.15 -19.97 -13.07
CA GLU A 161 -13.25 -21.02 -14.07
C GLU A 161 -11.93 -21.78 -14.25
N VAL A 162 -10.81 -21.05 -14.38
CA VAL A 162 -9.48 -21.66 -14.51
C VAL A 162 -9.10 -22.46 -13.27
N VAL A 163 -9.42 -21.94 -12.08
CA VAL A 163 -9.20 -22.65 -10.81
C VAL A 163 -10.03 -23.92 -10.74
N TYR A 164 -11.31 -23.87 -11.12
CA TYR A 164 -12.20 -25.03 -11.14
C TYR A 164 -11.68 -26.13 -12.08
N ARG A 165 -11.31 -25.75 -13.32
CA ARG A 165 -10.71 -26.68 -14.29
C ARG A 165 -9.40 -27.28 -13.76
N GLY A 166 -8.58 -26.47 -13.08
CA GLY A 166 -7.35 -26.91 -12.44
C GLY A 166 -7.58 -27.93 -11.31
N ASP A 167 -8.59 -27.69 -10.46
CA ASP A 167 -8.94 -28.59 -9.36
C ASP A 167 -9.46 -29.95 -9.89
N LEU A 168 -10.29 -29.95 -10.94
CA LEU A 168 -10.77 -31.18 -11.58
C LEU A 168 -9.63 -32.00 -12.20
N LEU A 169 -8.67 -31.33 -12.85
CA LEU A 169 -7.50 -32.00 -13.41
C LEU A 169 -6.64 -32.60 -12.30
N LEU A 170 -6.46 -31.89 -11.18
CA LEU A 170 -5.72 -32.37 -10.04
C LEU A 170 -6.36 -33.63 -9.43
N GLU A 171 -7.70 -33.66 -9.33
CA GLU A 171 -8.44 -34.83 -8.86
C GLU A 171 -8.21 -36.06 -9.75
N LYS A 172 -8.26 -35.89 -11.08
CA LYS A 172 -7.97 -36.97 -12.03
C LYS A 172 -6.56 -37.51 -11.89
N ILE A 173 -5.57 -36.62 -11.72
CA ILE A 173 -4.17 -37.02 -11.49
C ILE A 173 -4.06 -37.80 -10.17
N GLN A 174 -4.71 -37.34 -9.10
CA GLN A 174 -4.70 -38.03 -7.81
C GLN A 174 -5.34 -39.42 -7.89
N SER A 175 -6.45 -39.56 -8.62
CA SER A 175 -7.09 -40.86 -8.87
C SER A 175 -6.15 -41.80 -9.63
N ALA A 176 -5.56 -41.34 -10.74
CA ALA A 176 -4.64 -42.16 -11.53
C ALA A 176 -3.41 -42.60 -10.72
N LEU A 177 -2.87 -41.71 -9.87
CA LEU A 177 -1.77 -42.06 -8.96
C LEU A 177 -2.19 -43.09 -7.91
N ALA A 178 -3.42 -42.99 -7.37
CA ALA A 178 -3.95 -43.97 -6.44
C ALA A 178 -4.14 -45.35 -7.10
N ASP A 179 -4.65 -45.38 -8.34
CA ASP A 179 -4.84 -46.61 -9.12
C ASP A 179 -3.50 -47.29 -9.41
N ILE A 180 -2.47 -46.52 -9.81
CA ILE A 180 -1.11 -47.03 -10.01
C ILE A 180 -0.59 -47.63 -8.69
N ALA A 181 -0.71 -46.91 -7.57
CA ALA A 181 -0.24 -47.38 -6.27
C ALA A 181 -0.94 -48.68 -5.84
N GLN A 182 -2.27 -48.77 -6.02
CA GLN A 182 -3.04 -49.99 -5.72
C GLN A 182 -2.68 -51.15 -6.64
N SER A 183 -2.48 -50.90 -7.94
CA SER A 183 -2.08 -51.92 -8.89
C SER A 183 -0.70 -52.50 -8.54
N GLN A 184 0.25 -51.66 -8.09
CA GLN A 184 1.56 -52.14 -7.64
C GLN A 184 1.50 -52.94 -6.34
N LEU A 185 0.60 -52.58 -5.41
CA LEU A 185 0.39 -53.38 -4.20
C LEU A 185 -0.23 -54.75 -4.55
N ARG A 186 -1.21 -54.79 -5.46
CA ARG A 186 -1.88 -56.03 -5.89
C ARG A 186 -0.94 -57.00 -6.60
N THR A 187 -0.09 -56.51 -7.50
CA THR A 187 0.91 -57.37 -8.17
C THR A 187 1.91 -57.96 -7.18
N ARG A 188 2.31 -57.19 -6.15
CA ARG A 188 3.20 -57.66 -5.08
C ARG A 188 2.54 -58.65 -4.11
N SER A 189 1.23 -58.52 -3.83
CA SER A 189 0.49 -59.47 -2.99
C SER A 189 0.05 -60.74 -3.73
N GLY A 190 -0.12 -60.68 -5.06
CA GLY A 190 -0.49 -61.84 -5.88
C GLY A 190 0.62 -62.89 -6.02
N SER A 191 1.89 -62.49 -5.88
CA SER A 191 3.04 -63.40 -5.94
C SER A 191 3.32 -64.17 -4.64
N SER A 192 2.58 -63.94 -3.54
CA SER A 192 2.80 -64.62 -2.25
C SER A 192 1.82 -65.77 -1.96
N SER A 193 1.02 -66.20 -2.94
CA SER A 193 0.01 -67.26 -2.75
C SER A 193 0.30 -68.45 -3.66
N GLN A 194 1.44 -69.13 -3.47
CA GLN A 194 1.64 -70.47 -4.00
C GLN A 194 1.01 -71.47 -3.00
N PRO A 195 -0.01 -72.26 -3.39
CA PRO A 195 -0.54 -73.28 -2.51
C PRO A 195 0.45 -74.45 -2.48
N ALA A 196 1.05 -74.69 -1.31
CA ALA A 196 1.69 -75.97 -1.02
C ALA A 196 0.61 -77.06 -1.12
N ALA A 197 0.74 -77.94 -2.11
CA ALA A 197 -0.12 -79.09 -2.31
C ALA A 197 -0.03 -80.05 -1.10
N PRO A 198 -1.15 -80.63 -0.63
CA PRO A 198 -1.09 -81.76 0.29
C PRO A 198 -0.88 -83.07 -0.48
N GLU A 199 -0.06 -83.94 0.10
CA GLU A 199 0.43 -85.24 -0.40
C GLU A 199 -0.66 -86.30 -0.68
N PRO A 200 -0.27 -87.44 -1.28
CA PRO A 200 0.04 -88.61 -0.45
C PRO A 200 1.41 -89.27 -0.69
#